data_AF-A0A840NEG9-F1
#
_entry.id   AF-A0A840NEG9-F1
#
_cell.length_a   1.000
_cell.length_b   1.000
_cell.length_c   1.000
_cell.angle_alpha   90.00
_cell.angle_beta   90.00
_cell.angle_gamma   90.00
#
_symmetry.space_group_name_H-M   'P 1'
#
loop_
_entity.id
_entity.type
_entity.pdbx_description
1 polymer ?
#
loop_
_entity_poly.entity_id
_entity_poly.type
_entity_poly.pdbx_seq_one_letter_code
_entity_poly.pdbx_strand_id
1 'polypeptide(L)' 'MDGNIFNSSGKPVATVKGSSVYDLRGNKLYNLRGTNIYRLSGELVGHLASTSGTNTRLDSATDKLFPDR' A
#
# COMPACT_ATOMS: atom_id res chain seq x y z
N MET A 1 0.76 3.10 12.50
CA MET A 1 0.76 4.01 11.34
C MET A 1 -0.49 3.67 10.56
N ASP A 2 -1.45 4.58 10.57
CA ASP A 2 -2.67 4.46 9.78
C ASP A 2 -2.59 5.54 8.71
N GLY A 3 -2.86 5.19 7.45
CA GLY A 3 -2.62 6.13 6.35
C GLY A 3 -3.12 5.60 5.02
N ASN A 4 -3.34 6.51 4.07
CA ASN A 4 -3.82 6.15 2.76
C ASN A 4 -2.65 5.87 1.82
N ILE A 5 -2.81 4.86 0.99
CA ILE A 5 -1.89 4.53 -0.10
C ILE A 5 -2.42 5.20 -1.36
N PHE A 6 -1.59 6.01 -1.98
CA PHE A 6 -1.88 6.67 -3.24
C PHE A 6 -1.05 6.05 -4.36
N ASN A 7 -1.69 5.86 -5.51
CA ASN A 7 -0.99 5.47 -6.72
C ASN A 7 -0.18 6.63 -7.31
N SER A 8 0.57 6.36 -8.38
CA SER A 8 1.38 7.33 -9.11
C SER A 8 0.57 8.53 -9.64
N SER A 9 -0.72 8.30 -9.95
CA SER A 9 -1.69 9.32 -10.34
C SER A 9 -2.25 10.13 -9.17
N GLY A 10 -1.86 9.83 -7.93
CA GLY A 10 -2.32 10.51 -6.72
C GLY A 10 -3.71 10.09 -6.23
N LYS A 11 -4.28 9.01 -6.77
CA LYS A 11 -5.57 8.47 -6.32
C LYS A 11 -5.38 7.49 -5.16
N PRO A 12 -6.23 7.55 -4.12
CA PRO A 12 -6.19 6.58 -3.04
C PRO A 12 -6.65 5.22 -3.58
N VAL A 13 -5.82 4.20 -3.41
CA VAL A 13 -6.10 2.84 -3.88
C VAL A 13 -6.27 1.84 -2.73
N ALA A 14 -5.71 2.17 -1.56
CA ALA A 14 -5.78 1.32 -0.38
C ALA A 14 -5.56 2.15 0.89
N THR A 15 -5.86 1.54 2.03
CA THR A 15 -5.64 2.12 3.35
C THR A 15 -4.76 1.17 4.16
N VAL A 16 -3.76 1.71 4.84
CA VAL A 16 -2.97 1.00 5.84
C VAL A 16 -3.67 1.20 7.18
N LYS A 17 -3.93 0.08 7.86
CA LYS A 17 -4.36 0.09 9.25
C LYS A 17 -3.44 -0.83 10.06
N GLY A 18 -2.61 -0.25 10.92
CA GLY A 18 -1.54 -0.96 11.62
C GLY A 18 -0.55 -1.64 10.66
N SER A 19 -0.54 -2.98 10.67
CA SER A 19 0.33 -3.84 9.86
C SER A 19 -0.44 -4.59 8.75
N SER A 20 -1.57 -4.05 8.32
CA SER A 20 -2.39 -4.62 7.24
C SER A 20 -2.84 -3.53 6.27
N VAL A 21 -2.90 -3.89 4.99
CA VAL A 21 -3.38 -3.05 3.90
C VAL A 21 -4.76 -3.52 3.49
N TYR A 22 -5.69 -2.60 3.42
CA TYR A 22 -7.09 -2.82 3.06
C TYR A 22 -7.42 -2.08 1.77
N ASP A 23 -8.29 -2.64 0.94
CA ASP A 23 -8.88 -1.90 -0.17
C ASP A 23 -9.79 -0.76 0.35
N LEU A 24 -10.30 0.06 -0.57
CA LEU A 24 -11.26 1.11 -0.24
C LEU A 24 -12.62 0.60 0.29
N ARG A 25 -12.89 -0.71 0.14
CA ARG A 25 -14.10 -1.39 0.60
C ARG A 25 -13.91 -2.06 1.96
N GLY A 26 -12.71 -2.00 2.55
CA GLY A 26 -12.36 -2.63 3.83
C GLY A 26 -11.90 -4.08 3.75
N ASN A 27 -11.67 -4.65 2.56
CA ASN A 27 -11.13 -5.99 2.40
C ASN A 27 -9.61 -5.98 2.55
N LYS A 28 -9.07 -6.89 3.36
CA LYS A 28 -7.62 -7.02 3.53
C LYS A 28 -6.99 -7.55 2.23
N LEU A 29 -6.09 -6.76 1.65
CA LEU A 29 -5.35 -7.11 0.43
C LEU A 29 -3.95 -7.64 0.75
N TYR A 30 -3.22 -6.94 1.62
CA TYR A 30 -1.80 -7.20 1.88
C TYR A 30 -1.46 -7.11 3.37
N ASN A 31 -0.33 -7.72 3.74
CA ASN A 31 0.31 -7.53 5.04
C ASN A 31 1.40 -6.47 4.91
N LEU A 32 1.48 -5.55 5.87
CA LEU A 32 2.53 -4.53 5.92
C LEU A 32 3.48 -4.82 7.09
N ARG A 33 4.78 -4.87 6.80
CA ARG A 33 5.83 -4.96 7.84
C ARG A 33 6.84 -3.83 7.66
N GLY A 34 6.73 -2.80 8.49
CA GLY A 34 7.48 -1.57 8.31
C GLY A 34 7.03 -0.87 7.02
N THR A 35 7.94 -0.70 6.07
CA THR A 35 7.65 -0.18 4.73
C THR A 35 7.36 -1.28 3.72
N ASN A 36 7.59 -2.56 4.04
CA ASN A 36 7.46 -3.65 3.07
C ASN A 36 6.04 -4.19 2.97
N ILE A 37 5.54 -4.38 1.75
CA ILE A 37 4.21 -4.89 1.43
C ILE A 37 4.33 -6.35 0.99
N TYR A 38 3.59 -7.21 1.67
CA TYR A 38 3.56 -8.65 1.43
C TYR A 38 2.16 -9.11 1.03
N ARG A 39 2.05 -10.07 0.11
CA ARG A 39 0.80 -10.81 -0.13
C ARG A 39 0.34 -11.53 1.12
N LEU A 40 -0.93 -11.93 1.12
CA LEU A 40 -1.46 -12.83 2.15
C LEU A 40 -0.74 -14.19 2.15
N SER A 41 -0.16 -14.59 1.02
CA SER A 41 0.73 -15.76 0.91
C SER A 41 2.10 -15.58 1.57
N GLY A 42 2.49 -14.36 1.95
CA GLY A 42 3.80 -14.05 2.53
C GLY A 42 4.87 -13.60 1.53
N GLU A 43 4.54 -13.52 0.24
CA GLU A 43 5.46 -13.03 -0.80
C GLU A 43 5.64 -11.51 -0.73
N LEU A 44 6.88 -11.02 -0.74
CA LEU A 44 7.19 -9.59 -0.84
C LEU A 44 6.86 -9.10 -2.25
N VAL A 45 5.94 -8.15 -2.34
CA VAL A 45 5.49 -7.61 -3.64
C VAL A 45 5.86 -6.17 -3.87
N GLY A 46 6.30 -5.47 -2.82
CA GLY A 46 6.55 -4.06 -2.91
C GLY A 46 7.01 -3.44 -1.61
N HIS A 47 7.27 -2.14 -1.68
CA HIS A 47 7.58 -1.35 -0.51
C HIS A 47 6.98 0.05 -0.66
N LEU A 48 6.51 0.59 0.46
CA LEU A 48 6.09 1.97 0.59
C LEU A 48 7.34 2.85 0.58
N ALA A 49 7.39 3.84 -0.33
CA ALA A 49 8.39 4.89 -0.24
C ALA A 49 8.05 5.74 0.99
N SER A 50 8.75 5.50 2.10
CA SER A 50 8.63 6.31 3.30
C SER A 50 9.34 7.64 3.06
N THR A 51 8.64 8.57 2.42
CA THR A 51 9.02 9.97 2.50
C THR A 51 8.50 10.47 3.83
N SER A 52 9.43 10.80 4.74
CA SER A 52 9.15 11.47 6.00
C SER A 52 8.21 12.66 5.76
N GLY A 53 6.92 12.48 6.05
CA GLY A 53 5.89 13.51 5.85
C GLY A 53 4.70 13.01 5.05
N THR A 54 3.70 12.50 5.76
CA THR A 54 2.25 12.46 5.44
C THR A 54 1.76 11.80 4.14
N ASN A 55 2.59 11.56 3.13
CA ASN A 55 2.18 11.02 1.82
C ASN A 55 3.04 9.83 1.43
N THR A 56 2.50 8.64 1.69
CA THR A 56 3.12 7.38 1.27
C THR A 56 2.84 7.16 -0.22
N ARG A 57 3.85 7.33 -1.07
CA ARG A 57 3.77 6.99 -2.49
C ARG A 57 4.20 5.56 -2.72
N LEU A 58 3.48 4.87 -3.59
CA LEU A 58 3.90 3.58 -4.13
C LEU A 58 5.10 3.82 -5.05
N ASP A 59 6.11 2.95 -4.96
CA ASP A 59 7.09 2.85 -6.01
C ASP A 59 6.41 2.30 -7.28
N SER A 60 6.99 2.60 -8.44
CA SER A 60 6.42 2.28 -9.74
C SER A 60 6.22 0.77 -9.98
N ALA A 61 6.92 -0.11 -9.26
CA ALA A 61 6.66 -1.54 -9.31
C ALA A 61 5.40 -1.91 -8.50
N THR A 62 5.20 -1.31 -7.33
CA THR A 62 4.04 -1.54 -6.47
C THR A 62 2.78 -0.84 -6.98
N ASP A 63 2.91 0.23 -7.77
CA ASP A 63 1.79 0.89 -8.47
C ASP A 63 0.95 -0.11 -9.30
N LYS A 64 1.64 -1.08 -9.94
CA LYS A 64 0.99 -2.14 -10.73
C LYS A 64 0.16 -3.11 -9.90
N LEU A 65 0.35 -3.17 -8.57
CA LEU A 65 -0.47 -4.00 -7.69
C LEU A 65 -1.86 -3.41 -7.44
N PHE A 66 -2.05 -2.13 -7.74
CA PHE A 66 -3.29 -1.40 -7.53
C PHE A 66 -3.74 -0.72 -8.83
N PRO A 67 -4.10 -1.49 -9.88
CA PRO A 67 -4.58 -0.90 -11.12
C PRO A 67 -5.87 -0.10 -10.87
N ASP A 68 -5.94 1.11 -11.43
CA ASP A 68 -7.17 1.90 -11.61
C ASP A 68 -8.15 1.06 -12.46
N ARG A 69 -8.97 0.23 -11.83
CA ARG A 69 -10.09 -0.45 -12.51
C ARG A 69 -11.39 0.31 -12.28
#